data_AF-A0A2V8KT93-F1
#
_entry.id   AF-A0A2V8KT93-F1
#
_cell.length_a   1.000
_cell.length_b   1.000
_cell.length_c   1.000
_cell.angle_alpha   90.00
_cell.angle_beta   90.00
_cell.angle_gamma   90.00
#
_symmetry.space_group_name_H-M   'P 1'
#
loop_
_entity.id
_entity.type
_entity.pdbx_description
1 polymer ?
#
loop_
_entity_poly.entity_id
_entity_poly.type
_entity_poly.pdbx_seq_one_letter_code
_entity_poly.pdbx_strand_id
1 'polypeptide(L)'
;MKVIANHVGRVVILKPIDEITPSGGIAPDDMRSLIVERYGFTYVTSGSTPLEQIQKDGFKFQMGKVQSSNRMFVIEELSIFNDGIVVAGKTTDAAEAFIADLTQWAKDSHGFRIDETFWKKKLFLSEMTVQFDRQISEVIASFHQISKVVGDLYGGTYGLSSPFNVSTLVLDYDRASVPPLAGTISAFKIDRRIAEPFADNRFFCTAALRTKSSGRTRTYNPPVNSRIGQLLRYFAGLCFKLLRCAFAQKTNGLSSCFYLPRRALSCFQLRRAVGKNLAKIFSSFAALRVVRNGRR
;
A
#
# COMPACT_ATOMS: atom_id res chain seq x y z
N MET A 1 2.39 -16.02 -6.63
CA MET A 1 1.79 -14.67 -6.81
C MET A 1 2.10 -14.21 -8.21
N LYS A 2 1.11 -13.67 -8.92
CA LYS A 2 1.23 -13.16 -10.29
C LYS A 2 0.78 -11.70 -10.34
N VAL A 3 1.55 -10.82 -10.98
CA VAL A 3 1.09 -9.46 -11.30
C VAL A 3 0.18 -9.55 -12.53
N ILE A 4 -1.04 -9.04 -12.42
CA ILE A 4 -2.05 -9.05 -13.48
C ILE A 4 -1.98 -7.74 -14.29
N ALA A 5 -1.88 -6.62 -13.59
CA ALA A 5 -1.83 -5.29 -14.22
C ALA A 5 -1.09 -4.31 -13.31
N ASN A 6 -0.32 -3.40 -13.92
CA ASN A 6 0.14 -2.19 -13.25
C ASN A 6 -0.84 -1.07 -13.57
N HIS A 7 -1.38 -0.42 -12.54
CA HIS A 7 -2.32 0.68 -12.71
C HIS A 7 -1.58 1.99 -12.80
N VAL A 8 -0.82 2.31 -11.75
CA VAL A 8 -0.09 3.58 -11.62
C VAL A 8 1.26 3.32 -10.97
N GLY A 9 2.30 3.97 -11.49
CA GLY A 9 3.58 4.15 -10.85
C GLY A 9 3.92 5.62 -10.83
N ARG A 10 3.96 6.20 -9.65
CA ARG A 10 4.17 7.63 -9.43
C ARG A 10 5.47 7.89 -8.70
N VAL A 11 6.15 8.93 -9.13
CA VAL A 11 7.34 9.49 -8.50
C VAL A 11 7.03 10.93 -8.13
N VAL A 12 7.30 11.29 -6.88
CA VAL A 12 7.14 12.65 -6.37
C VAL A 12 8.49 13.16 -5.90
N ILE A 13 8.85 14.36 -6.34
CA ILE A 13 10.04 15.09 -5.90
C ILE A 13 9.54 16.38 -5.26
N LEU A 14 9.83 16.55 -3.95
CA LEU A 14 9.42 17.71 -3.17
C LEU A 14 10.62 18.64 -3.01
N LYS A 15 10.71 19.61 -3.91
CA LYS A 15 11.77 20.61 -3.98
C LYS A 15 11.22 21.87 -4.65
N PRO A 16 11.57 23.07 -4.15
CA PRO A 16 11.17 24.32 -4.79
C PRO A 16 11.59 24.34 -6.26
N ILE A 17 10.64 24.64 -7.14
CA ILE A 17 10.90 24.68 -8.59
C ILE A 17 11.85 25.83 -8.96
N ASP A 18 11.96 26.84 -8.11
CA ASP A 18 12.90 27.97 -8.25
C ASP A 18 14.37 27.54 -8.24
N GLU A 19 14.69 26.34 -7.72
CA GLU A 19 16.03 25.75 -7.83
C GLU A 19 16.32 25.23 -9.27
N ILE A 20 15.29 25.10 -10.12
CA ILE A 20 15.40 24.68 -11.53
C ILE A 20 15.20 25.91 -12.42
N THR A 21 16.29 26.60 -12.75
CA THR A 21 16.25 27.81 -13.58
C THR A 21 17.12 27.69 -14.84
N PRO A 22 16.62 28.14 -16.00
CA PRO A 22 17.46 28.30 -17.19
C PRO A 22 18.35 29.53 -17.04
N SER A 23 19.58 29.46 -17.53
CA SER A 23 20.55 30.57 -17.41
C SER A 23 20.12 31.88 -18.09
N GLY A 24 19.25 31.81 -19.10
CA GLY A 24 18.75 32.97 -19.85
C GLY A 24 17.31 33.39 -19.52
N GLY A 25 16.65 32.71 -18.57
CA GLY A 25 15.20 32.81 -18.41
C GLY A 25 14.42 32.12 -19.55
N ILE A 26 13.20 31.70 -19.28
CA ILE A 26 12.26 31.21 -20.30
C ILE A 26 10.85 31.61 -19.89
N ALA A 27 10.03 32.06 -20.83
CA ALA A 27 8.64 32.34 -20.53
C ALA A 27 7.91 31.01 -20.22
N PRO A 28 6.99 30.98 -19.24
CA PRO A 28 6.26 29.75 -18.89
C PRO A 28 5.48 29.13 -20.06
N ASP A 29 4.90 29.94 -20.94
CA ASP A 29 4.18 29.48 -22.13
C ASP A 29 5.11 28.85 -23.18
N ASP A 30 6.33 29.35 -23.33
CA ASP A 30 7.34 28.78 -24.22
C ASP A 30 7.81 27.42 -23.66
N MET A 31 8.08 27.37 -22.35
CA MET A 31 8.44 26.11 -21.68
C MET A 31 7.33 25.06 -21.83
N ARG A 32 6.07 25.46 -21.67
CA ARG A 32 4.92 24.57 -21.93
C ARG A 32 4.98 24.03 -23.34
N SER A 33 5.13 24.89 -24.33
CA SER A 33 5.11 24.51 -25.75
C SER A 33 6.24 23.54 -26.09
N LEU A 34 7.45 23.77 -25.56
CA LEU A 34 8.60 22.89 -25.73
C LEU A 34 8.38 21.50 -25.11
N ILE A 35 7.78 21.42 -23.92
CA ILE A 35 7.46 20.14 -23.27
C ILE A 35 6.43 19.37 -24.10
N VAL A 36 5.40 20.05 -24.60
CA VAL A 36 4.37 19.45 -25.46
C VAL A 36 4.97 18.94 -26.76
N GLU A 37 5.81 19.74 -27.41
CA GLU A 37 6.46 19.36 -28.66
C GLU A 37 7.34 18.11 -28.48
N ARG A 38 8.15 18.07 -27.41
CA ARG A 38 9.05 16.94 -27.15
C ARG A 38 8.31 15.65 -26.79
N TYR A 39 7.33 15.72 -25.88
CA TYR A 39 6.73 14.53 -25.27
C TYR A 39 5.34 14.20 -25.80
N GLY A 40 4.77 15.05 -26.65
CA GLY A 40 3.47 14.84 -27.30
C GLY A 40 2.32 14.69 -26.32
N PHE A 41 2.29 15.49 -25.26
CA PHE A 41 1.18 15.47 -24.29
C PHE A 41 -0.12 15.96 -24.95
N THR A 42 -1.20 15.18 -24.80
CA THR A 42 -2.50 15.48 -25.42
C THR A 42 -3.30 16.51 -24.64
N TYR A 43 -3.28 16.44 -23.30
CA TYR A 43 -4.05 17.34 -22.44
C TYR A 43 -3.10 18.13 -21.57
N VAL A 44 -3.25 19.46 -21.56
CA VAL A 44 -2.38 20.38 -20.83
C VAL A 44 -3.23 21.44 -20.17
N THR A 45 -2.86 21.86 -18.96
CA THR A 45 -3.50 22.99 -18.30
C THR A 45 -3.47 24.22 -19.22
N SER A 46 -4.64 24.83 -19.44
CA SER A 46 -4.77 26.01 -20.31
C SER A 46 -3.98 27.20 -19.76
N GLY A 47 -3.41 28.02 -20.64
CA GLY A 47 -2.83 29.31 -20.24
C GLY A 47 -3.84 30.29 -19.66
N SER A 48 -5.14 30.06 -19.90
CA SER A 48 -6.24 30.84 -19.32
C SER A 48 -6.68 30.37 -17.93
N THR A 49 -6.07 29.32 -17.37
CA THR A 49 -6.41 28.82 -16.03
C THR A 49 -5.97 29.85 -14.98
N PRO A 50 -6.85 30.23 -14.03
CA PRO A 50 -6.49 31.17 -12.96
C PRO A 50 -5.27 30.70 -12.16
N LEU A 51 -4.41 31.63 -11.78
CA LEU A 51 -3.17 31.33 -11.04
C LEU A 51 -3.45 30.58 -9.74
N GLU A 52 -4.51 30.93 -9.02
CA GLU A 52 -4.93 30.26 -7.77
C GLU A 52 -5.22 28.77 -7.99
N GLN A 53 -5.83 28.43 -9.13
CA GLN A 53 -6.11 27.04 -9.49
C GLN A 53 -4.81 26.31 -9.88
N ILE A 54 -3.90 26.97 -10.59
CA ILE A 54 -2.58 26.40 -10.92
C ILE A 54 -1.77 26.13 -9.65
N GLN A 55 -1.81 27.03 -8.67
CA GLN A 55 -1.12 26.85 -7.40
C GLN A 55 -1.66 25.65 -6.61
N LYS A 56 -2.97 25.40 -6.67
CA LYS A 56 -3.62 24.30 -5.97
C LYS A 56 -3.44 22.96 -6.67
N ASP A 57 -3.70 22.92 -7.96
CA ASP A 57 -3.79 21.67 -8.73
C ASP A 57 -2.48 21.33 -9.46
N GLY A 58 -1.56 22.28 -9.55
CA GLY A 58 -0.33 22.18 -10.32
C GLY A 58 -0.58 22.44 -11.81
N PHE A 59 0.50 22.73 -12.53
CA PHE A 59 0.49 22.78 -13.98
C PHE A 59 0.62 21.36 -14.54
N LYS A 60 -0.41 20.87 -15.24
CA LYS A 60 -0.53 19.47 -15.62
C LYS A 60 -0.32 19.25 -17.11
N PHE A 61 0.35 18.15 -17.43
CA PHE A 61 0.49 17.57 -18.76
C PHE A 61 0.08 16.11 -18.68
N GLN A 62 -0.81 15.64 -19.53
CA GLN A 62 -1.37 14.29 -19.46
C GLN A 62 -1.35 13.58 -20.81
N MET A 63 -1.22 12.27 -20.75
CA MET A 63 -1.17 11.38 -21.92
C MET A 63 -0.03 11.72 -22.88
N GLY A 64 1.20 11.75 -22.36
CA GLY A 64 2.43 11.93 -23.13
C GLY A 64 3.21 10.64 -23.29
N LYS A 65 4.40 10.74 -23.88
CA LYS A 65 5.29 9.59 -24.10
C LYS A 65 6.77 9.97 -23.99
N VAL A 66 7.59 9.00 -23.61
CA VAL A 66 9.05 9.14 -23.60
C VAL A 66 9.72 7.93 -24.22
N GLN A 67 10.79 8.17 -24.97
CA GLN A 67 11.62 7.13 -25.53
C GLN A 67 12.86 6.95 -24.65
N SER A 68 13.07 5.77 -24.08
CA SER A 68 14.27 5.46 -23.32
C SER A 68 14.74 4.05 -23.62
N SER A 69 16.04 3.89 -23.94
CA SER A 69 16.67 2.58 -24.21
C SER A 69 15.91 1.74 -25.26
N ASN A 70 15.54 2.35 -26.39
CA ASN A 70 14.73 1.74 -27.47
C ASN A 70 13.34 1.23 -27.05
N ARG A 71 12.80 1.74 -25.94
CA ARG A 71 11.43 1.46 -25.51
C ARG A 71 10.65 2.76 -25.37
N MET A 72 9.39 2.73 -25.80
CA MET A 72 8.45 3.81 -25.58
C MET A 72 7.69 3.55 -24.27
N PHE A 73 7.65 4.55 -23.40
CA PHE A 73 6.84 4.55 -22.20
C PHE A 73 5.75 5.61 -22.32
N VAL A 74 4.53 5.25 -21.89
CA VAL A 74 3.43 6.20 -21.76
C VAL A 74 3.54 6.89 -20.40
N ILE A 75 3.44 8.21 -20.42
CA ILE A 75 3.39 9.07 -19.24
C ILE A 75 1.96 9.54 -19.08
N GLU A 76 1.32 9.07 -18.02
CA GLU A 76 -0.08 9.37 -17.74
C GLU A 76 -0.23 10.84 -17.32
N GLU A 77 0.70 11.32 -16.48
CA GLU A 77 0.68 12.70 -15.98
C GLU A 77 2.09 13.19 -15.60
N LEU A 78 2.39 14.44 -15.94
CA LEU A 78 3.40 15.29 -15.31
C LEU A 78 2.66 16.47 -14.68
N SER A 79 2.84 16.68 -13.37
CA SER A 79 2.28 17.82 -12.64
C SER A 79 3.41 18.60 -11.99
N ILE A 80 3.49 19.90 -12.27
CA ILE A 80 4.51 20.82 -11.76
C ILE A 80 3.84 21.76 -10.75
N PHE A 81 4.36 21.78 -9.53
CA PHE A 81 3.95 22.65 -8.44
C PHE A 81 5.12 23.57 -8.08
N ASN A 82 4.85 24.62 -7.30
CA ASN A 82 5.90 25.53 -6.82
C ASN A 82 6.90 24.80 -5.91
N ASP A 83 6.45 23.77 -5.19
CA ASP A 83 7.22 23.01 -4.20
C ASP A 83 7.59 21.59 -4.67
N GLY A 84 7.32 21.24 -5.93
CA GLY A 84 7.70 19.93 -6.41
C GLY A 84 7.15 19.52 -7.77
N ILE A 85 7.53 18.30 -8.17
CA ILE A 85 7.14 17.68 -9.43
C ILE A 85 6.59 16.29 -9.13
N VAL A 86 5.48 15.97 -9.78
CA VAL A 86 4.85 14.65 -9.76
C VAL A 86 4.86 14.08 -11.16
N VAL A 87 5.36 12.86 -11.31
CA VAL A 87 5.29 12.12 -12.59
C VAL A 87 4.61 10.80 -12.35
N ALA A 88 3.58 10.50 -13.13
CA ALA A 88 2.86 9.25 -13.13
C ALA A 88 2.96 8.58 -14.51
N GLY A 89 3.25 7.28 -14.50
CA GLY A 89 3.13 6.42 -15.67
C GLY A 89 2.65 5.04 -15.24
N LYS A 90 2.70 4.06 -16.15
CA LYS A 90 2.31 2.68 -15.80
C LYS A 90 3.19 2.03 -14.75
N THR A 91 4.43 2.48 -14.60
CA THR A 91 5.38 1.97 -13.60
C THR A 91 6.24 3.10 -13.07
N THR A 92 6.77 2.97 -11.85
CA THR A 92 7.71 3.96 -11.31
C THR A 92 8.98 4.03 -12.15
N ASP A 93 9.39 2.94 -12.81
CA ASP A 93 10.54 2.94 -13.72
C ASP A 93 10.32 3.84 -14.94
N ALA A 94 9.10 3.82 -15.51
CA ALA A 94 8.73 4.69 -16.62
C ALA A 94 8.76 6.16 -16.20
N ALA A 95 8.21 6.48 -15.03
CA ALA A 95 8.25 7.82 -14.47
C ALA A 95 9.69 8.29 -14.17
N GLU A 96 10.55 7.41 -13.63
CA GLU A 96 11.97 7.74 -13.41
C GLU A 96 12.74 7.94 -14.73
N ALA A 97 12.45 7.14 -15.76
CA ALA A 97 13.05 7.29 -17.08
C ALA A 97 12.65 8.63 -17.72
N PHE A 98 11.39 9.04 -17.58
CA PHE A 98 10.92 10.35 -18.02
C PHE A 98 11.64 11.49 -17.31
N ILE A 99 11.75 11.44 -15.97
CA ILE A 99 12.45 12.47 -15.19
C ILE A 99 13.91 12.60 -15.64
N ALA A 100 14.59 11.46 -15.87
CA ALA A 100 15.97 11.46 -16.33
C ALA A 100 16.11 12.11 -17.72
N ASP A 101 15.26 11.75 -18.68
CA ASP A 101 15.26 12.35 -20.03
C ASP A 101 14.91 13.84 -20.00
N LEU A 102 13.86 14.22 -19.26
CA LEU A 102 13.48 15.63 -19.07
C LEU A 102 14.61 16.47 -18.50
N THR A 103 15.29 15.94 -17.48
CA THR A 103 16.44 16.62 -16.86
C THR A 103 17.57 16.81 -17.87
N GLN A 104 17.94 15.75 -18.59
CA GLN A 104 19.05 15.79 -19.52
C GLN A 104 18.75 16.74 -20.68
N TRP A 105 17.55 16.65 -21.25
CA TRP A 105 17.09 17.55 -22.30
C TRP A 105 17.06 19.01 -21.86
N ALA A 106 16.53 19.30 -20.67
CA ALA A 106 16.47 20.67 -20.16
C ALA A 106 17.88 21.26 -19.99
N LYS A 107 18.85 20.47 -19.51
CA LYS A 107 20.25 20.88 -19.41
C LYS A 107 20.86 21.16 -20.78
N ASP A 108 20.77 20.19 -21.69
CA ASP A 108 21.50 20.21 -22.95
C ASP A 108 20.92 21.20 -23.96
N SER A 109 19.59 21.29 -24.03
CA SER A 109 18.90 22.09 -25.07
C SER A 109 18.53 23.49 -24.60
N HIS A 110 18.34 23.69 -23.30
CA HIS A 110 17.78 24.94 -22.74
C HIS A 110 18.61 25.54 -21.60
N GLY A 111 19.78 24.97 -21.29
CA GLY A 111 20.72 25.56 -20.32
C GLY A 111 20.21 25.58 -18.88
N PHE A 112 19.32 24.64 -18.52
CA PHE A 112 18.82 24.54 -17.15
C PHE A 112 19.93 24.15 -16.17
N ARG A 113 19.98 24.84 -15.04
CA ARG A 113 20.86 24.50 -13.92
C ARG A 113 20.08 23.61 -12.96
N ILE A 114 20.35 22.30 -13.01
CA ILE A 114 19.69 21.32 -12.14
C ILE A 114 20.78 20.57 -11.36
N ASP A 115 20.80 20.78 -10.05
CA ASP A 115 21.70 20.09 -9.13
C ASP A 115 21.40 18.58 -9.11
N GLU A 116 22.44 17.74 -9.11
CA GLU A 116 22.27 16.27 -9.08
C GLU A 116 21.57 15.76 -7.81
N THR A 117 21.64 16.52 -6.73
CA THR A 117 20.94 16.24 -5.47
C THR A 117 19.44 16.50 -5.55
N PHE A 118 18.99 17.32 -6.51
CA PHE A 118 17.57 17.65 -6.69
C PHE A 118 16.72 16.39 -6.84
N TRP A 119 17.24 15.39 -7.57
CA TRP A 119 16.54 14.12 -7.82
C TRP A 119 16.82 13.02 -6.79
N LYS A 120 17.61 13.25 -5.74
CA LYS A 120 18.00 12.18 -4.80
C LYS A 120 16.88 11.77 -3.86
N LYS A 121 16.02 12.71 -3.44
CA LYS A 121 14.90 12.45 -2.52
C LYS A 121 13.60 12.29 -3.30
N LYS A 122 13.27 11.05 -3.63
CA LYS A 122 12.03 10.69 -4.34
C LYS A 122 11.10 9.93 -3.42
N LEU A 123 9.82 10.28 -3.47
CA LEU A 123 8.75 9.45 -2.93
C LEU A 123 8.16 8.62 -4.07
N PHE A 124 7.79 7.38 -3.76
CA PHE A 124 7.26 6.45 -4.73
C PHE A 124 5.84 6.05 -4.33
N LEU A 125 5.02 5.78 -5.33
CA LEU A 125 3.76 5.08 -5.17
C LEU A 125 3.62 4.09 -6.32
N SER A 126 3.26 2.86 -6.00
CA SER A 126 2.96 1.82 -6.97
C SER A 126 1.61 1.20 -6.66
N GLU A 127 0.78 1.09 -7.68
CA GLU A 127 -0.55 0.52 -7.64
C GLU A 127 -0.65 -0.57 -8.70
N MET A 128 -1.05 -1.77 -8.29
CA MET A 128 -1.10 -2.93 -9.18
C MET A 128 -2.18 -3.91 -8.76
N THR A 129 -2.69 -4.70 -9.70
CA THR A 129 -3.49 -5.88 -9.39
C THR A 129 -2.59 -7.10 -9.36
N VAL A 130 -2.67 -7.84 -8.27
CA VAL A 130 -1.98 -9.12 -8.07
C VAL A 130 -2.99 -10.23 -7.86
N GLN A 131 -2.61 -11.45 -8.25
CA GLN A 131 -3.34 -12.66 -7.99
C GLN A 131 -2.48 -13.60 -7.13
N PHE A 132 -3.04 -14.11 -6.04
CA PHE A 132 -2.36 -15.08 -5.18
C PHE A 132 -2.77 -16.50 -5.54
N ASP A 133 -1.82 -17.43 -5.44
CA ASP A 133 -2.06 -18.85 -5.69
C ASP A 133 -2.81 -19.53 -4.52
N ARG A 134 -2.75 -18.91 -3.33
CA ARG A 134 -3.43 -19.35 -2.10
C ARG A 134 -4.19 -18.18 -1.50
N GLN A 135 -5.23 -18.47 -0.71
CA GLN A 135 -5.98 -17.42 -0.03
C GLN A 135 -5.08 -16.73 1.01
N ILE A 136 -5.20 -15.40 1.15
CA ILE A 136 -4.40 -14.64 2.12
C ILE A 136 -4.62 -15.15 3.56
N SER A 137 -5.84 -15.59 3.88
CA SER A 137 -6.18 -16.19 5.18
C SER A 137 -5.45 -17.51 5.47
N GLU A 138 -5.01 -18.24 4.44
CA GLU A 138 -4.22 -19.47 4.60
C GLU A 138 -2.75 -19.17 4.90
N VAL A 139 -2.24 -18.02 4.44
CA VAL A 139 -0.87 -17.58 4.73
C VAL A 139 -0.72 -17.20 6.20
N ILE A 140 -1.80 -16.71 6.82
CA ILE A 140 -1.84 -16.34 8.24
C ILE A 140 -2.92 -17.17 8.92
N ALA A 141 -2.55 -18.36 9.40
CA ALA A 141 -3.47 -19.36 9.97
C ALA A 141 -4.43 -18.80 11.03
N SER A 142 -4.02 -17.78 11.79
CA SER A 142 -4.87 -17.10 12.77
C SER A 142 -6.06 -16.36 12.13
N PHE A 143 -5.90 -15.80 10.94
CA PHE A 143 -6.99 -15.13 10.23
C PHE A 143 -8.05 -16.12 9.73
N HIS A 144 -7.65 -17.31 9.28
CA HIS A 144 -8.59 -18.34 8.91
C HIS A 144 -9.54 -18.72 10.05
N GLN A 145 -9.02 -18.85 11.29
CA GLN A 145 -9.84 -19.14 12.47
C GLN A 145 -10.85 -18.02 12.76
N ILE A 146 -10.43 -16.76 12.66
CA ILE A 146 -11.30 -15.60 12.85
C ILE A 146 -12.38 -15.57 11.77
N SER A 147 -12.01 -15.75 10.51
CA SER A 147 -12.96 -15.79 9.39
C SER A 147 -14.02 -16.86 9.58
N LYS A 148 -13.65 -18.05 10.05
CA LYS A 148 -14.61 -19.12 10.34
C LYS A 148 -15.60 -18.72 11.44
N VAL A 149 -15.12 -18.20 12.57
CA VAL A 149 -16.00 -17.79 13.68
C VAL A 149 -16.97 -16.69 13.26
N VAL A 150 -16.48 -15.69 12.51
CA VAL A 150 -17.34 -14.62 11.99
C VAL A 150 -18.36 -15.18 11.00
N GLY A 151 -17.95 -16.08 10.11
CA GLY A 151 -18.87 -16.71 9.15
C GLY A 151 -19.98 -17.52 9.82
N ASP A 152 -19.65 -18.31 10.84
CA ASP A 152 -20.65 -19.08 11.59
C ASP A 152 -21.67 -18.15 12.28
N LEU A 153 -21.22 -17.03 12.86
CA LEU A 153 -22.11 -16.04 13.50
C LEU A 153 -23.02 -15.32 12.49
N TYR A 154 -22.49 -14.95 11.33
CA TYR A 154 -23.27 -14.35 10.26
C TYR A 154 -24.27 -15.33 9.66
N GLY A 155 -23.87 -16.59 9.47
CA GLY A 155 -24.77 -17.66 9.02
C GLY A 155 -25.92 -17.88 10.00
N GLY A 156 -25.65 -17.88 11.30
CA GLY A 156 -26.70 -18.00 12.32
C GLY A 156 -27.64 -16.79 12.41
N THR A 157 -27.15 -15.58 12.10
CA THR A 157 -27.91 -14.34 12.24
C THR A 157 -28.72 -13.99 11.00
N TYR A 158 -28.12 -14.17 9.81
CA TYR A 158 -28.66 -13.71 8.53
C TYR A 158 -29.00 -14.85 7.57
N GLY A 159 -28.75 -16.12 7.94
CA GLY A 159 -28.94 -17.26 7.04
C GLY A 159 -27.95 -17.30 5.87
N LEU A 160 -26.86 -16.54 5.94
CA LEU A 160 -25.88 -16.44 4.87
C LEU A 160 -24.86 -17.59 4.95
N SER A 161 -24.75 -18.38 3.88
CA SER A 161 -23.75 -19.46 3.74
C SER A 161 -22.60 -19.06 2.83
N SER A 162 -21.99 -17.88 3.07
CA SER A 162 -20.88 -17.38 2.27
C SER A 162 -19.56 -17.51 3.03
N PRO A 163 -18.46 -17.96 2.39
CA PRO A 163 -17.16 -18.04 3.05
C PRO A 163 -16.68 -16.63 3.38
N PHE A 164 -16.38 -16.40 4.66
CA PHE A 164 -15.73 -15.18 5.09
C PHE A 164 -14.23 -15.28 4.85
N ASN A 165 -13.62 -14.18 4.42
CA ASN A 165 -12.19 -14.13 4.14
C ASN A 165 -11.63 -12.73 4.42
N VAL A 166 -10.31 -12.63 4.48
CA VAL A 166 -9.63 -11.34 4.61
C VAL A 166 -9.91 -10.50 3.36
N SER A 167 -10.54 -9.35 3.55
CA SER A 167 -10.81 -8.39 2.48
C SER A 167 -9.62 -7.44 2.30
N THR A 168 -9.08 -6.91 3.38
CA THR A 168 -8.03 -5.90 3.37
C THR A 168 -6.93 -6.24 4.38
N LEU A 169 -5.68 -6.09 3.96
CA LEU A 169 -4.50 -6.10 4.83
C LEU A 169 -3.77 -4.77 4.67
N VAL A 170 -3.52 -4.09 5.78
CA VAL A 170 -2.77 -2.82 5.82
C VAL A 170 -1.56 -3.00 6.73
N LEU A 171 -0.38 -2.64 6.21
CA LEU A 171 0.83 -2.47 7.00
C LEU A 171 1.20 -0.99 6.95
N ASP A 172 1.17 -0.35 8.10
CA ASP A 172 1.53 1.06 8.28
C ASP A 172 2.65 1.18 9.31
N TYR A 173 3.29 2.34 9.37
CA TYR A 173 4.28 2.69 10.38
C TYR A 173 3.74 3.82 11.25
N ASP A 174 4.39 4.05 12.40
CA ASP A 174 4.00 5.14 13.29
C ASP A 174 4.32 6.49 12.65
N ARG A 175 3.28 7.18 12.16
CA ARG A 175 3.41 8.47 11.48
C ARG A 175 3.82 9.60 12.40
N ALA A 176 3.57 9.48 13.71
CA ALA A 176 4.03 10.47 14.69
C ALA A 176 5.55 10.37 14.94
N SER A 177 6.14 9.22 14.65
CA SER A 177 7.57 8.95 14.87
C SER A 177 8.49 9.37 13.71
N VAL A 178 7.93 9.84 12.59
CA VAL A 178 8.69 10.18 11.38
C VAL A 178 8.60 11.68 11.05
N PRO A 179 9.54 12.24 10.27
CA PRO A 179 9.44 13.62 9.81
C PRO A 179 8.11 13.88 9.08
N PRO A 180 7.55 15.11 9.12
CA PRO A 180 6.24 15.41 8.55
C PRO A 180 6.06 14.98 7.08
N LEU A 181 7.10 15.14 6.26
CA LEU A 181 7.11 14.70 4.86
C LEU A 181 7.01 13.18 4.70
N ALA A 182 7.53 12.41 5.65
CA ALA A 182 7.36 10.96 5.67
C ALA A 182 5.95 10.56 6.11
N GLY A 183 5.18 11.42 6.79
CA GLY A 183 3.79 11.16 7.16
C GLY A 183 2.82 11.10 5.97
N THR A 184 3.22 11.59 4.79
CA THR A 184 2.44 11.56 3.55
C THR A 184 2.66 10.30 2.72
N ILE A 185 3.64 9.48 3.09
CA ILE A 185 3.94 8.21 2.41
C ILE A 185 2.78 7.24 2.68
N SER A 186 2.28 6.62 1.60
CA SER A 186 1.14 5.71 1.71
C SER A 186 1.53 4.41 2.42
N ALA A 187 0.61 3.91 3.25
CA ALA A 187 0.73 2.59 3.85
C ALA A 187 0.78 1.50 2.76
N PHE A 188 1.42 0.38 3.07
CA PHE A 188 1.29 -0.80 2.22
C PHE A 188 -0.09 -1.41 2.42
N LYS A 189 -0.83 -1.58 1.34
CA LYS A 189 -2.22 -2.05 1.38
C LYS A 189 -2.45 -3.13 0.33
N ILE A 190 -3.15 -4.18 0.72
CA ILE A 190 -3.69 -5.19 -0.18
C ILE A 190 -5.19 -5.23 0.05
N ASP A 191 -5.96 -4.85 -0.96
CA ASP A 191 -7.42 -4.84 -0.95
C ASP A 191 -7.95 -5.84 -1.94
N ARG A 192 -8.92 -6.63 -1.50
CA ARG A 192 -9.69 -7.50 -2.39
C ARG A 192 -10.40 -6.65 -3.44
N ARG A 193 -10.42 -7.13 -4.68
CA ARG A 193 -11.21 -6.52 -5.74
C ARG A 193 -12.71 -6.65 -5.43
N ILE A 194 -13.41 -5.51 -5.48
CA ILE A 194 -14.87 -5.47 -5.32
C ILE A 194 -15.52 -6.21 -6.49
N ALA A 195 -16.61 -6.93 -6.21
CA ALA A 195 -17.40 -7.69 -7.18
C ALA A 195 -16.66 -8.84 -7.90
N GLU A 196 -15.50 -9.28 -7.41
CA GLU A 196 -14.83 -10.51 -7.88
C GLU A 196 -15.06 -11.67 -6.88
N PRO A 197 -15.24 -12.93 -7.33
CA PRO A 197 -15.42 -14.11 -6.47
C PRO A 197 -14.22 -14.41 -5.54
N PHE A 198 -14.43 -15.11 -4.42
CA PHE A 198 -13.33 -15.46 -3.49
C PHE A 198 -12.30 -16.38 -4.14
N ALA A 199 -12.75 -17.22 -5.07
CA ALA A 199 -11.91 -18.15 -5.82
C ALA A 199 -10.83 -17.46 -6.67
N ASP A 200 -11.08 -16.24 -7.16
CA ASP A 200 -10.15 -15.58 -8.08
C ASP A 200 -8.88 -15.09 -7.40
N ASN A 201 -8.92 -14.88 -6.07
CA ASN A 201 -7.78 -14.42 -5.26
C ASN A 201 -7.06 -13.19 -5.83
N ARG A 202 -7.82 -12.25 -6.39
CA ARG A 202 -7.32 -10.99 -6.97
C ARG A 202 -7.45 -9.83 -6.00
N PHE A 203 -6.37 -9.08 -5.92
CA PHE A 203 -6.23 -7.97 -5.00
C PHE A 203 -5.61 -6.77 -5.70
N PHE A 204 -6.10 -5.58 -5.36
CA PHE A 204 -5.45 -4.32 -5.62
C PHE A 204 -4.41 -4.07 -4.52
N CYS A 205 -3.18 -3.81 -4.92
CA CYS A 205 -2.06 -3.56 -4.03
C CYS A 205 -1.59 -2.12 -4.22
N THR A 206 -1.45 -1.40 -3.11
CA THR A 206 -0.86 -0.06 -3.06
C THR A 206 0.39 -0.13 -2.18
N ALA A 207 1.51 0.40 -2.67
CA ALA A 207 2.75 0.41 -1.92
C ALA A 207 3.54 1.69 -2.23
N ALA A 208 4.05 2.34 -1.19
CA ALA A 208 4.96 3.47 -1.36
C ALA A 208 6.40 3.05 -1.68
N LEU A 209 6.53 2.18 -2.69
CA LEU A 209 7.77 1.57 -3.14
C LEU A 209 7.83 1.61 -4.67
N ARG A 210 9.02 1.38 -5.23
CA ARG A 210 9.18 1.17 -6.67
C ARG A 210 8.38 -0.06 -7.13
N THR A 211 7.81 0.00 -8.34
CA THR A 211 7.03 -1.09 -8.94
C THR A 211 7.79 -2.42 -8.97
N LYS A 212 9.09 -2.40 -9.27
CA LYS A 212 9.96 -3.59 -9.24
C LYS A 212 10.08 -4.23 -7.86
N SER A 213 9.99 -3.45 -6.80
CA SER A 213 10.12 -3.94 -5.42
C SER A 213 8.80 -4.46 -4.87
N SER A 214 7.67 -3.84 -5.23
CA SER A 214 6.33 -4.27 -4.80
C SER A 214 5.83 -5.52 -5.54
N GLY A 215 6.16 -5.68 -6.83
CA GLY A 215 5.72 -6.83 -7.64
C GLY A 215 6.63 -8.06 -7.60
N ARG A 216 7.84 -7.98 -7.01
CA ARG A 216 8.77 -9.12 -6.96
C ARG A 216 8.48 -10.02 -5.76
N THR A 217 7.74 -11.10 -6.00
CA THR A 217 8.12 -12.36 -5.37
C THR A 217 9.27 -12.93 -6.18
N ARG A 218 10.52 -12.81 -5.71
CA ARG A 218 11.45 -13.90 -6.01
C ARG A 218 10.69 -15.18 -5.61
N THR A 219 10.78 -16.25 -6.39
CA THR A 219 10.62 -17.60 -5.84
C THR A 219 11.60 -17.66 -4.67
N TYR A 220 11.13 -17.29 -3.49
CA TYR A 220 11.93 -17.19 -2.29
C TYR A 220 12.07 -18.63 -1.86
N ASN A 221 13.08 -19.30 -2.41
CA ASN A 221 13.69 -20.43 -1.77
C ASN A 221 14.65 -19.80 -0.76
N PRO A 222 14.25 -19.60 0.51
CA PRO A 222 15.18 -19.04 1.47
C PRO A 222 16.40 -19.95 1.51
N PRO A 223 17.63 -19.45 1.38
CA PRO A 223 18.71 -20.10 2.08
C PRO A 223 18.28 -20.15 3.56
N VAL A 224 18.44 -21.31 4.18
CA VAL A 224 17.94 -21.69 5.52
C VAL A 224 18.35 -20.72 6.65
N ASN A 225 19.17 -19.69 6.37
CA ASN A 225 19.69 -18.69 7.29
C ASN A 225 19.52 -17.22 6.81
N SER A 226 18.31 -16.77 6.47
CA SER A 226 18.05 -15.34 6.23
C SER A 226 17.17 -14.71 7.33
N ARG A 227 17.54 -13.51 7.80
CA ARG A 227 16.87 -12.74 8.89
C ARG A 227 15.36 -12.50 8.65
N ILE A 228 14.90 -12.53 7.41
CA ILE A 228 13.46 -12.43 7.06
C ILE A 228 12.69 -13.71 7.44
N GLY A 229 13.33 -14.88 7.35
CA GLY A 229 12.76 -16.15 7.84
C GLY A 229 12.64 -16.21 9.36
N GLN A 230 13.47 -15.45 10.09
CA GLN A 230 13.29 -15.25 11.54
C GLN A 230 12.09 -14.35 11.85
N LEU A 231 11.81 -13.34 11.02
CA LEU A 231 10.71 -12.39 11.25
C LEU A 231 9.33 -13.07 11.22
N LEU A 232 9.13 -14.06 10.32
CA LEU A 232 7.91 -14.88 10.28
C LEU A 232 7.78 -15.83 11.48
N ARG A 233 8.90 -16.33 12.02
CA ARG A 233 8.90 -17.11 13.28
C ARG A 233 8.58 -16.23 14.50
N TYR A 234 9.00 -14.96 14.48
CA TYR A 234 8.67 -13.99 15.54
C TYR A 234 7.20 -13.56 15.49
N PHE A 235 6.59 -13.40 14.32
CA PHE A 235 5.15 -13.09 14.21
C PHE A 235 4.27 -14.21 14.77
N ALA A 236 4.61 -15.47 14.50
CA ALA A 236 3.94 -16.61 15.12
C ALA A 236 4.11 -16.61 16.66
N GLY A 237 5.27 -16.24 17.19
CA GLY A 237 5.52 -16.16 18.64
C GLY A 237 4.89 -14.95 19.34
N LEU A 238 4.75 -13.80 18.66
CA LEU A 238 4.21 -12.56 19.23
C LEU A 238 2.69 -12.62 19.40
N CYS A 239 1.99 -13.23 18.44
CA CYS A 239 0.54 -13.49 18.55
C CYS A 239 0.20 -14.36 19.77
N PHE A 240 1.07 -15.30 20.16
CA PHE A 240 0.87 -16.14 21.35
C PHE A 240 1.07 -15.41 22.68
N LYS A 241 1.91 -14.36 22.74
CA LYS A 241 2.13 -13.58 23.97
C LYS A 241 1.10 -12.48 24.17
N LEU A 242 0.70 -11.78 23.11
CA LEU A 242 -0.24 -10.65 23.21
C LEU A 242 -1.68 -11.10 23.50
N LEU A 243 -2.10 -12.29 23.03
CA LEU A 243 -3.40 -12.87 23.38
C LEU A 243 -3.53 -13.28 24.86
N ARG A 244 -2.42 -13.53 25.56
CA ARG A 244 -2.43 -13.75 27.02
C ARG A 244 -2.50 -12.44 27.82
N CYS A 245 -1.89 -11.37 27.33
CA CYS A 245 -1.89 -10.07 28.02
C CYS A 245 -3.24 -9.34 27.88
N ALA A 246 -3.92 -9.43 26.73
CA ALA A 246 -5.20 -8.77 26.52
C ALA A 246 -6.36 -9.32 27.38
N PHE A 247 -6.22 -10.53 27.94
CA PHE A 247 -7.24 -11.15 28.78
C PHE A 247 -6.90 -11.21 30.28
N ALA A 248 -5.72 -10.73 30.69
CA ALA A 248 -5.33 -10.67 32.10
C ALA A 248 -5.79 -9.38 32.81
N GLN A 249 -6.36 -8.40 32.09
CA GLN A 249 -6.58 -7.05 32.62
C GLN A 249 -8.05 -6.70 32.93
N LYS A 250 -8.89 -7.68 33.29
CA LYS A 250 -10.26 -7.40 33.73
C LYS A 250 -10.73 -8.20 34.94
N THR A 251 -10.02 -8.03 36.04
CA THR A 251 -10.55 -8.17 37.40
C THR A 251 -9.97 -7.06 38.27
N ASN A 252 -10.42 -5.82 38.06
CA ASN A 252 -10.44 -4.83 39.12
C ASN A 252 -11.62 -3.90 38.83
N GLY A 253 -12.56 -3.90 39.76
CA GLY A 253 -13.88 -3.32 39.60
C GLY A 253 -13.84 -1.82 39.39
N LEU A 254 -14.85 -1.33 38.69
CA LEU A 254 -15.55 -0.10 39.00
C LEU A 254 -16.89 -0.14 38.28
N SER A 255 -17.94 0.00 39.09
CA SER A 255 -19.34 0.08 38.71
C SER A 255 -19.67 1.46 38.16
N SER A 256 -20.34 1.53 37.01
CA SER A 256 -21.33 2.59 36.75
C SER A 256 -22.29 2.16 35.64
N CYS A 257 -23.54 2.57 35.85
CA CYS A 257 -24.75 2.10 35.22
C CYS A 257 -24.91 2.58 33.77
N PHE A 258 -25.42 1.70 32.90
CA PHE A 258 -26.18 2.10 31.71
C PHE A 258 -27.58 1.49 31.81
N TYR A 259 -28.58 2.35 31.85
CA TYR A 259 -29.99 2.02 31.73
C TYR A 259 -30.35 1.97 30.23
N LEU A 260 -30.80 0.81 29.73
CA LEU A 260 -31.54 0.69 28.48
C LEU A 260 -32.65 -0.36 28.63
N PRO A 261 -33.80 -0.20 27.94
CA PRO A 261 -35.06 -0.85 28.29
C PRO A 261 -35.15 -2.30 27.83
N ARG A 262 -35.98 -3.04 28.58
CA ARG A 262 -36.30 -4.47 28.43
C ARG A 262 -36.89 -4.78 27.05
N ARG A 263 -36.14 -5.53 26.22
CA ARG A 263 -36.58 -6.73 25.48
C ARG A 263 -35.50 -7.11 24.44
N ALA A 264 -34.55 -7.92 24.87
CA ALA A 264 -33.72 -8.72 23.96
C ALA A 264 -33.23 -9.95 24.72
N LEU A 265 -33.22 -11.10 24.03
CA LEU A 265 -32.76 -12.40 24.51
C LEU A 265 -31.47 -12.28 25.33
N SER A 266 -31.45 -12.99 26.46
CA SER A 266 -30.40 -12.87 27.48
C SER A 266 -28.98 -12.95 26.89
N CYS A 267 -28.16 -11.92 27.16
CA CYS A 267 -26.71 -11.90 27.00
C CYS A 267 -26.00 -13.16 27.56
N PHE A 268 -26.69 -13.92 28.40
CA PHE A 268 -26.21 -15.15 29.00
C PHE A 268 -26.06 -16.31 27.99
N GLN A 269 -26.93 -16.41 26.97
CA GLN A 269 -26.83 -17.48 25.98
C GLN A 269 -25.70 -17.25 24.96
N LEU A 270 -25.50 -15.99 24.53
CA LEU A 270 -24.37 -15.63 23.66
C LEU A 270 -23.02 -15.85 24.36
N ARG A 271 -22.90 -15.49 25.65
CA ARG A 271 -21.69 -15.75 26.45
C ARG A 271 -21.39 -17.23 26.60
N ARG A 272 -22.42 -18.08 26.75
CA ARG A 272 -22.25 -19.53 26.91
C ARG A 272 -21.85 -20.22 25.60
N ALA A 273 -22.39 -19.77 24.46
CA ALA A 273 -22.03 -20.29 23.14
C ALA A 273 -20.60 -19.91 22.73
N VAL A 274 -20.21 -18.65 22.95
CA VAL A 274 -18.85 -18.16 22.67
C VAL A 274 -17.83 -18.79 23.62
N GLY A 275 -18.14 -18.91 24.91
CA GLY A 275 -17.25 -19.51 25.90
C GLY A 275 -16.99 -21.01 25.68
N LYS A 276 -18.01 -21.79 25.28
CA LYS A 276 -17.87 -23.23 25.02
C LYS A 276 -17.04 -23.54 23.77
N ASN A 277 -17.20 -22.76 22.70
CA ASN A 277 -16.40 -22.94 21.48
C ASN A 277 -14.94 -22.50 21.68
N LEU A 278 -14.71 -21.43 22.47
CA LEU A 278 -13.35 -21.00 22.82
C LEU A 278 -12.63 -22.03 23.72
N ALA A 279 -13.29 -22.59 24.73
CA ALA A 279 -12.70 -23.62 25.58
C ALA A 279 -12.29 -24.88 24.81
N LYS A 280 -13.05 -25.26 23.77
CA LYS A 280 -12.76 -26.40 22.88
C LYS A 280 -11.57 -26.13 21.96
N ILE A 281 -11.39 -24.87 21.54
CA ILE A 281 -10.20 -24.42 20.81
C ILE A 281 -8.98 -24.52 21.71
N PHE A 282 -9.04 -24.04 22.96
CA PHE A 282 -7.89 -24.07 23.87
C PHE A 282 -7.52 -25.45 24.43
N SER A 283 -8.47 -26.38 24.63
CA SER A 283 -8.17 -27.73 25.09
C SER A 283 -7.44 -28.57 24.03
N SER A 284 -7.69 -28.31 22.75
CA SER A 284 -7.01 -28.97 21.63
C SER A 284 -5.52 -28.57 21.51
N PHE A 285 -5.12 -27.43 22.07
CA PHE A 285 -3.72 -26.97 22.10
C PHE A 285 -2.90 -27.51 23.29
N ALA A 286 -3.55 -28.02 24.34
CA ALA A 286 -2.86 -28.57 25.52
C ALA A 286 -2.32 -30.00 25.30
N ALA A 287 -2.77 -30.71 24.24
CA ALA A 287 -2.41 -32.09 23.96
C ALA A 287 -1.09 -32.27 23.19
N LEU A 288 -0.49 -31.20 22.64
CA LEU A 288 0.83 -31.23 22.00
C LEU A 288 1.94 -30.99 23.04
N ARG A 289 2.14 -31.98 23.93
CA ARG A 289 3.31 -32.02 24.82
C ARG A 289 4.47 -32.72 24.12
N VAL A 290 5.56 -31.97 24.00
CA VAL A 290 6.91 -32.35 23.56
C VAL A 290 7.30 -33.76 24.04
N VAL A 291 7.51 -34.68 23.10
CA VAL A 291 8.34 -35.87 23.30
C VAL A 291 9.77 -35.39 23.47
N ARG A 292 10.26 -35.38 24.71
CA ARG A 292 11.69 -35.19 25.01
C ARG A 292 12.42 -36.45 24.55
N ASN A 293 13.13 -36.39 23.43
CA ASN A 293 14.16 -37.36 23.11
C ASN A 293 15.28 -37.23 24.16
N GLY A 294 15.39 -38.26 25.00
CA GLY A 294 16.53 -38.50 25.85
C GLY A 294 17.33 -39.69 25.34
N ARG A 295 18.65 -39.63 25.58
CA ARG A 295 19.70 -40.65 25.38
C ARG A 295 20.24 -40.73 23.95
N ARG A 296 21.54 -40.87 23.72
CA ARG A 296 22.68 -41.21 24.59
C ARG A 296 23.94 -40.59 23.99
#